data_AF-A0A8B6FTK1-F1
#
_entry.id   AF-A0A8B6FTK1-F1
#
_cell.length_a   1.000
_cell.length_b   1.000
_cell.length_c   1.000
_cell.angle_alpha   90.00
_cell.angle_beta   90.00
_cell.angle_gamma   90.00
#
_symmetry.space_group_name_H-M   'P 1'
#
loop_
_entity.id
_entity.type
_entity.pdbx_description
1 polymer ?
#
loop_
_entity_poly.entity_id
_entity_poly.type
_entity_poly.pdbx_seq_one_letter_code
_entity_poly.pdbx_strand_id
1 'polypeptide(L)'
;MSVRVLFFIFISFAFAHARDCGGTELNGGCCKSSCDLIDKVEKEYAAFTVITTNGDALPNGPIIYDKVVTNVGKAYSARSGIFRAPVPGVYSFTFSLMGFHSNTVYMSLYKNNAEVTRLYTNGGGRHEVASNTVYLSLEKGDEVYTKGTEGKKLMSSEPDCEVTKLNGCCCEASRNFNEDKPQDEFVAFTALTTNKNALTNDPIKYDNIVTNIGKAYSSTSGIFRAPITGIYSISFSLMGYHTDVIWANLYHNGKQIVRLYTRGGNRHEVTSHTVFLKLVKGDEVWVQGTAGRKLWASEPYNQFSGALIRSGDFTS
;
A
#
# COMPACT_ATOMS: atom_id res chain seq x y z
N MET A 1 0.36 30.05 20.17
CA MET A 1 -0.40 30.09 18.90
C MET A 1 -0.55 28.65 18.43
N SER A 2 -1.73 28.06 18.61
CA SER A 2 -1.97 26.62 18.49
C SER A 2 -2.11 26.23 17.01
N VAL A 3 -1.14 25.50 16.47
CA VAL A 3 -1.27 24.84 15.16
C VAL A 3 -1.71 23.40 15.41
N ARG A 4 -2.98 23.10 15.12
CA ARG A 4 -3.48 21.73 15.10
C ARG A 4 -3.12 21.14 13.74
N VAL A 5 -2.14 20.24 13.70
CA VAL A 5 -1.81 19.49 12.47
C VAL A 5 -2.80 18.34 12.33
N LEU A 6 -3.56 18.37 11.23
CA LEU A 6 -4.55 17.38 10.85
C LEU A 6 -3.82 16.13 10.34
N PHE A 7 -3.82 15.04 11.10
CA PHE A 7 -3.36 13.75 10.62
C PHE A 7 -4.40 13.14 9.69
N PHE A 8 -4.07 12.98 8.41
CA PHE A 8 -4.85 12.11 7.51
C PHE A 8 -4.53 10.65 7.85
N ILE A 9 -5.26 10.10 8.80
CA ILE A 9 -5.42 8.65 8.91
C ILE A 9 -6.49 8.30 7.87
N PHE A 10 -6.11 7.62 6.78
CA PHE A 10 -7.09 6.93 5.95
C PHE A 10 -7.64 5.74 6.76
N ILE A 11 -8.64 6.01 7.58
CA ILE A 11 -9.62 5.01 7.98
C ILE A 11 -10.51 4.85 6.76
N SER A 12 -10.36 3.78 5.98
CA SER A 12 -11.44 3.37 5.10
C SER A 12 -12.63 3.02 6.00
N PHE A 13 -13.58 3.95 6.09
CA PHE A 13 -14.89 3.67 6.65
C PHE A 13 -15.59 2.67 5.72
N ALA A 14 -15.67 1.40 6.12
CA ALA A 14 -16.82 0.61 5.71
C ALA A 14 -18.02 1.18 6.48
N PHE A 15 -18.83 2.01 5.81
CA PHE A 15 -20.11 2.45 6.36
C PHE A 15 -21.03 1.24 6.47
N ALA A 16 -21.07 0.61 7.64
CA ALA A 16 -22.24 -0.18 8.02
C ALA A 16 -23.39 0.83 8.20
N HIS A 17 -24.34 0.85 7.26
CA HIS A 17 -25.62 1.49 7.49
C HIS A 17 -26.28 0.78 8.67
N ALA A 18 -26.17 1.35 9.88
CA ALA A 18 -27.13 1.08 10.93
C ALA A 18 -28.46 1.68 10.46
N ARG A 19 -29.31 0.86 9.85
CA ARG A 19 -30.73 1.24 9.69
C ARG A 19 -31.30 1.41 11.09
N ASP A 20 -32.00 2.52 11.27
CA ASP A 20 -32.70 2.94 12.49
C ASP A 20 -33.17 1.76 13.34
N CYS A 21 -32.77 1.77 14.62
CA CYS A 21 -33.51 1.07 15.66
C CYS A 21 -34.83 1.85 15.89
N GLY A 22 -35.76 1.70 14.97
CA GLY A 22 -37.14 2.13 15.16
C GLY A 22 -37.80 1.22 16.20
N GLY A 23 -37.89 1.73 17.43
CA GLY A 23 -38.83 1.30 18.48
C GLY A 23 -38.65 -0.11 19.03
N THR A 24 -38.27 -0.22 20.30
CA THR A 24 -39.11 -0.78 21.39
C THR A 24 -38.35 -0.85 22.70
N GLU A 25 -39.13 -0.84 23.77
CA GLU A 25 -38.84 -0.49 25.16
C GLU A 25 -37.67 -1.22 25.86
N LEU A 26 -37.08 -0.50 26.81
CA LEU A 26 -36.08 -0.98 27.76
C LEU A 26 -36.72 -1.95 28.76
N ASN A 27 -36.66 -3.24 28.48
CA ASN A 27 -36.83 -4.30 29.49
C ASN A 27 -35.72 -5.35 29.35
N GLY A 28 -34.64 -5.17 30.11
CA GLY A 28 -33.80 -6.25 30.63
C GLY A 28 -32.93 -7.10 29.70
N GLY A 29 -32.90 -6.86 28.39
CA GLY A 29 -32.05 -7.60 27.44
C GLY A 29 -31.02 -6.69 26.77
N CYS A 30 -29.77 -6.69 27.27
CA CYS A 30 -28.69 -5.99 26.56
C CYS A 30 -28.44 -6.66 25.19
N CYS A 31 -28.20 -5.83 24.17
CA CYS A 31 -28.24 -6.11 22.73
C CYS A 31 -27.41 -7.31 22.25
N LYS A 32 -28.06 -8.48 22.07
CA LYS A 32 -27.46 -9.64 21.37
C LYS A 32 -26.99 -9.27 19.95
N SER A 33 -27.77 -8.44 19.24
CA SER A 33 -27.42 -7.93 17.91
C SER A 33 -26.17 -7.05 17.88
N SER A 34 -25.90 -6.27 18.94
CA SER A 34 -24.71 -5.44 19.05
C SER A 34 -23.45 -6.28 19.33
N CYS A 35 -23.58 -7.34 20.14
CA CYS A 35 -22.50 -8.30 20.35
C CYS A 35 -22.21 -9.12 19.07
N ASP A 36 -23.26 -9.56 18.36
CA ASP A 36 -23.12 -10.27 17.08
C ASP A 36 -22.46 -9.40 16.00
N LEU A 37 -22.74 -8.08 15.99
CA LEU A 37 -22.10 -7.11 15.09
C LEU A 37 -20.62 -6.90 15.43
N ILE A 38 -20.26 -6.79 16.72
CA ILE A 38 -18.87 -6.66 17.16
C ILE A 38 -18.07 -7.93 16.82
N ASP A 39 -18.62 -9.12 17.09
CA ASP A 39 -18.00 -10.39 16.74
C ASP A 39 -17.83 -10.57 15.22
N LYS A 40 -18.75 -10.02 14.43
CA LYS A 40 -18.67 -10.03 12.97
C LYS A 40 -17.63 -9.04 12.45
N VAL A 41 -17.54 -7.84 13.04
CA VAL A 41 -16.49 -6.87 12.71
C VAL A 41 -15.11 -7.42 13.04
N GLU A 42 -14.95 -8.08 14.18
CA GLU A 42 -13.66 -8.68 14.57
C GLU A 42 -13.24 -9.88 13.69
N LYS A 43 -14.18 -10.53 12.99
CA LYS A 43 -13.90 -11.70 12.12
C LYS A 43 -13.79 -11.39 10.64
N GLU A 44 -14.51 -10.38 10.13
CA GLU A 44 -14.59 -10.09 8.69
C GLU A 44 -13.77 -8.87 8.27
N TYR A 45 -13.38 -8.00 9.20
CA TYR A 45 -12.65 -6.77 8.89
C TYR A 45 -11.34 -6.72 9.67
N ALA A 46 -10.25 -6.45 8.97
CA ALA A 46 -8.96 -6.23 9.59
C ALA A 46 -8.40 -4.89 9.14
N ALA A 47 -8.01 -4.05 10.09
CA ALA A 47 -7.30 -2.82 9.80
C ALA A 47 -6.35 -2.49 10.95
N PHE A 48 -5.12 -2.09 10.62
CA PHE A 48 -4.15 -1.71 11.63
C PHE A 48 -3.32 -0.52 11.17
N THR A 49 -2.90 0.27 12.15
CA THR A 49 -1.93 1.36 11.99
C THR A 49 -0.95 1.27 13.14
N VAL A 50 0.32 1.12 12.81
CA VAL A 50 1.40 1.02 13.79
C VAL A 50 2.55 1.94 13.41
N ILE A 51 3.21 2.47 14.44
CA ILE A 51 4.23 3.51 14.33
C ILE A 51 5.38 3.12 15.26
N THR A 52 6.61 3.39 14.83
CA THR A 52 7.77 3.31 15.72
C THR A 52 8.12 4.70 16.24
N THR A 53 8.15 4.85 17.56
CA THR A 53 8.55 6.06 18.29
C THR A 53 9.85 5.87 19.08
N ASN A 54 10.40 4.66 19.09
CA ASN A 54 11.70 4.30 19.65
C ASN A 54 12.79 4.12 18.57
N GLY A 55 13.97 4.71 18.80
CA GLY A 55 15.08 4.72 17.83
C GLY A 55 15.94 3.46 17.94
N ASP A 56 15.29 2.34 18.20
CA ASP A 56 15.94 1.09 18.53
C ASP A 56 16.59 0.50 17.28
N ALA A 57 17.61 -0.34 17.52
CA ALA A 57 18.25 -1.07 16.45
C ALA A 57 17.24 -2.07 15.86
N LEU A 58 17.15 -2.09 14.53
CA LEU A 58 16.30 -2.98 13.79
C LEU A 58 16.69 -4.44 14.05
N PRO A 59 15.73 -5.32 14.37
CA PRO A 59 16.01 -6.70 14.72
C PRO A 59 16.40 -7.53 13.50
N ASN A 60 17.01 -8.69 13.76
CA ASN A 60 17.10 -9.75 12.75
C ASN A 60 15.76 -10.47 12.58
N GLY A 61 14.77 -9.78 12.04
CA GLY A 61 13.41 -10.29 11.95
C GLY A 61 12.38 -9.20 11.65
N PRO A 62 11.10 -9.49 11.89
CA PRO A 62 10.04 -8.50 11.78
C PRO A 62 10.29 -7.28 12.67
N ILE A 63 10.00 -6.09 12.14
CA ILE A 63 10.03 -4.85 12.91
C ILE A 63 8.86 -4.87 13.90
N ILE A 64 9.17 -4.72 15.18
CA ILE A 64 8.18 -4.52 16.23
C ILE A 64 7.95 -3.02 16.39
N TYR A 65 6.70 -2.60 16.21
CA TYR A 65 6.29 -1.21 16.36
C TYR A 65 5.75 -1.01 17.78
N ASP A 66 6.31 -0.04 18.51
CA ASP A 66 6.01 0.24 19.92
C ASP A 66 4.66 0.97 20.11
N LYS A 67 4.17 1.67 19.09
CA LYS A 67 2.87 2.37 19.12
C LYS A 67 1.86 1.72 18.18
N VAL A 68 0.79 1.16 18.75
CA VAL A 68 -0.40 0.71 18.01
C VAL A 68 -1.46 1.80 18.07
N VAL A 69 -1.77 2.41 16.93
CA VAL A 69 -2.82 3.45 16.81
C VAL A 69 -4.18 2.80 16.60
N THR A 70 -4.24 1.82 15.70
CA THR A 70 -5.47 1.08 15.35
C THR A 70 -5.12 -0.40 15.17
N ASN A 71 -6.02 -1.30 15.58
CA ASN A 71 -5.91 -2.76 15.35
C ASN A 71 -7.30 -3.43 15.33
N VAL A 72 -8.17 -2.98 14.42
CA VAL A 72 -9.50 -3.56 14.17
C VAL A 72 -9.33 -4.99 13.66
N GLY A 73 -10.12 -5.93 14.20
CA GLY A 73 -9.98 -7.36 13.91
C GLY A 73 -8.83 -8.05 14.63
N LYS A 74 -8.01 -7.31 15.40
CA LYS A 74 -6.89 -7.84 16.21
C LYS A 74 -5.95 -8.76 15.42
N ALA A 75 -5.84 -8.55 14.11
CA ALA A 75 -5.08 -9.38 13.19
C ALA A 75 -3.57 -9.05 13.21
N TYR A 76 -3.19 -7.88 13.73
CA TYR A 76 -1.80 -7.50 13.97
C TYR A 76 -1.36 -7.85 15.40
N SER A 77 -0.18 -8.45 15.54
CA SER A 77 0.45 -8.77 16.82
C SER A 77 1.60 -7.82 17.13
N ALA A 78 1.41 -6.92 18.10
CA ALA A 78 2.44 -6.01 18.59
C ALA A 78 3.60 -6.72 19.30
N ARG A 79 3.44 -8.00 19.67
CA ARG A 79 4.54 -8.81 20.25
C ARG A 79 5.51 -9.31 19.20
N SER A 80 5.02 -9.55 17.98
CA SER A 80 5.81 -10.17 16.92
C SER A 80 6.05 -9.25 15.73
N GLY A 81 5.35 -8.12 15.62
CA GLY A 81 5.43 -7.23 14.45
C GLY A 81 4.69 -7.75 13.21
N ILE A 82 3.88 -8.81 13.36
CA ILE A 82 3.31 -9.57 12.24
C ILE A 82 1.80 -9.37 12.17
N PHE A 83 1.30 -9.07 10.98
CA PHE A 83 -0.10 -9.18 10.61
C PHE A 83 -0.40 -10.59 10.09
N ARG A 84 -1.47 -11.22 10.56
CA ARG A 84 -1.97 -12.52 10.07
C ARG A 84 -3.34 -12.34 9.47
N ALA A 85 -3.50 -12.65 8.18
CA ALA A 85 -4.78 -12.50 7.49
C ALA A 85 -5.87 -13.35 8.18
N PRO A 86 -6.93 -12.74 8.74
CA PRO A 86 -7.98 -13.50 9.42
C PRO A 86 -8.93 -14.22 8.44
N VAL A 87 -9.04 -13.68 7.22
CA VAL A 87 -9.89 -14.18 6.13
C VAL A 87 -9.16 -14.02 4.79
N PRO A 88 -9.46 -14.85 3.77
CA PRO A 88 -8.97 -14.64 2.42
C PRO A 88 -9.48 -13.32 1.83
N GLY A 89 -8.65 -12.62 1.08
CA GLY A 89 -9.05 -11.34 0.49
C GLY A 89 -7.90 -10.52 -0.09
N VAL A 90 -8.25 -9.34 -0.60
CA VAL A 90 -7.26 -8.35 -1.04
C VAL A 90 -7.03 -7.35 0.09
N TYR A 91 -5.77 -7.16 0.44
CA TYR A 91 -5.33 -6.25 1.50
C TYR A 91 -4.43 -5.18 0.92
N SER A 92 -4.64 -3.93 1.36
CA SER A 92 -3.72 -2.83 1.09
C SER A 92 -2.74 -2.70 2.24
N PHE A 93 -1.46 -2.56 1.94
CA PHE A 93 -0.41 -2.24 2.90
C PHE A 93 0.33 -0.99 2.46
N THR A 94 0.29 0.05 3.28
CA THR A 94 1.08 1.28 3.09
C THR A 94 2.12 1.36 4.17
N PHE A 95 3.39 1.46 3.79
CA PHE A 95 4.49 1.54 4.75
C PHE A 95 5.47 2.64 4.38
N SER A 96 6.03 3.30 5.38
CA SER A 96 6.98 4.39 5.23
C SER A 96 8.22 4.17 6.09
N LEU A 97 9.38 4.47 5.50
CA LEU A 97 10.70 4.43 6.10
C LEU A 97 11.24 5.85 6.16
N MET A 98 11.66 6.32 7.33
CA MET A 98 12.52 7.50 7.44
C MET A 98 13.92 7.12 7.91
N GLY A 99 14.91 7.38 7.07
CA GLY A 99 16.33 7.11 7.35
C GLY A 99 17.01 8.22 8.16
N PHE A 100 18.01 7.83 8.95
CA PHE A 100 18.90 8.78 9.66
C PHE A 100 19.95 9.39 8.71
N HIS A 101 20.56 10.50 9.12
CA HIS A 101 21.65 11.13 8.36
C HIS A 101 22.79 10.14 8.11
N SER A 102 23.22 10.02 6.86
CA SER A 102 24.35 9.17 6.46
C SER A 102 24.18 7.69 6.85
N ASN A 103 22.94 7.23 7.02
CA ASN A 103 22.62 5.85 7.31
C ASN A 103 21.81 5.24 6.16
N THR A 104 22.45 4.39 5.38
CA THR A 104 21.75 3.55 4.40
C THR A 104 20.91 2.53 5.13
N VAL A 105 19.60 2.62 4.95
CA VAL A 105 18.61 1.69 5.51
C VAL A 105 17.70 1.20 4.41
N TYR A 106 17.46 -0.11 4.43
CA TYR A 106 16.42 -0.78 3.66
C TYR A 106 15.30 -1.20 4.59
N MET A 107 14.06 -1.10 4.11
CA MET A 107 12.90 -1.72 4.75
C MET A 107 12.07 -2.43 3.70
N SER A 108 11.84 -3.71 3.91
CA SER A 108 11.14 -4.58 2.97
C SER A 108 9.83 -5.07 3.54
N LEU A 109 8.80 -5.15 2.70
CA LEU A 109 7.55 -5.83 3.04
C LEU A 109 7.67 -7.31 2.65
N TYR A 110 7.33 -8.20 3.56
CA TYR A 110 7.36 -9.65 3.38
C TYR A 110 5.94 -10.22 3.40
N LYS A 111 5.71 -11.23 2.56
CA LYS A 111 4.56 -12.15 2.64
C LYS A 111 5.11 -13.56 2.83
N ASN A 112 4.75 -14.26 3.91
CA ASN A 112 5.17 -15.63 4.19
C ASN A 112 6.68 -15.88 3.98
N ASN A 113 7.53 -15.01 4.52
CA ASN A 113 8.99 -15.03 4.37
C ASN A 113 9.54 -14.74 2.95
N ALA A 114 8.70 -14.49 1.96
CA ALA A 114 9.11 -13.98 0.65
C ALA A 114 9.05 -12.45 0.62
N GLU A 115 10.13 -11.82 0.15
CA GLU A 115 10.17 -10.37 -0.03
C GLU A 115 9.28 -9.96 -1.20
N VAL A 116 8.40 -8.99 -0.95
CA VAL A 116 7.46 -8.46 -1.94
C VAL A 116 8.02 -7.21 -2.61
N THR A 117 8.42 -6.22 -1.80
CA THR A 117 8.96 -4.94 -2.26
C THR A 117 9.84 -4.32 -1.18
N ARG A 118 10.71 -3.39 -1.58
CA ARG A 118 11.72 -2.77 -0.75
C ARG A 118 11.67 -1.24 -0.85
N LEU A 119 11.90 -0.58 0.27
CA LEU A 119 12.19 0.85 0.39
C LEU A 119 13.68 1.07 0.64
N TYR A 120 14.17 2.23 0.18
CA TYR A 120 15.55 2.65 0.32
C TYR A 120 15.65 4.09 0.78
N THR A 121 16.50 4.33 1.77
CA THR A 121 16.94 5.67 2.15
C THR A 121 18.45 5.64 2.37
N ASN A 122 19.18 6.63 1.87
CA ASN A 122 20.62 6.81 2.13
C ASN A 122 20.86 7.99 3.08
N GLY A 123 19.91 8.93 3.12
CA GLY A 123 19.91 10.03 4.07
C GLY A 123 21.16 10.90 4.01
N GLY A 124 21.92 10.92 2.90
CA GLY A 124 23.25 11.53 2.79
C GLY A 124 23.35 12.97 3.35
N GLY A 125 23.57 13.09 4.66
CA GLY A 125 23.46 14.32 5.45
C GLY A 125 22.05 14.91 5.67
N ARG A 126 20.95 14.25 5.27
CA ARG A 126 19.56 14.74 5.40
C ARG A 126 18.58 13.64 5.81
N HIS A 127 17.38 14.02 6.26
CA HIS A 127 16.30 13.06 6.44
C HIS A 127 15.65 12.74 5.10
N GLU A 128 15.54 11.45 4.80
CA GLU A 128 14.89 10.95 3.59
C GLU A 128 13.74 10.03 4.00
N VAL A 129 12.60 10.21 3.32
CA VAL A 129 11.44 9.35 3.46
C VAL A 129 11.24 8.58 2.18
N ALA A 130 11.03 7.28 2.33
CA ALA A 130 10.51 6.43 1.28
C ALA A 130 9.18 5.86 1.78
N SER A 131 8.20 5.74 0.90
CA SER A 131 6.92 5.09 1.20
C SER A 131 6.48 4.25 0.02
N ASN A 132 5.62 3.27 0.24
CA ASN A 132 4.96 2.56 -0.85
C ASN A 132 3.62 1.99 -0.37
N THR A 133 2.70 1.81 -1.32
CA THR A 133 1.39 1.16 -1.10
C THR A 133 1.31 -0.07 -1.99
N VAL A 134 1.03 -1.23 -1.40
CA VAL A 134 1.02 -2.54 -2.06
C VAL A 134 -0.35 -3.18 -1.87
N TYR A 135 -0.90 -3.77 -2.93
CA TYR A 135 -2.11 -4.58 -2.85
C TYR A 135 -1.73 -6.06 -2.94
N LEU A 136 -2.11 -6.86 -1.95
CA LEU A 136 -1.80 -8.29 -1.86
C LEU A 136 -3.07 -9.12 -1.77
N SER A 137 -3.15 -10.18 -2.58
CA SER A 137 -4.09 -11.28 -2.32
C SER A 137 -3.51 -12.17 -1.23
N LEU A 138 -4.24 -12.33 -0.13
CA LEU A 138 -3.86 -13.14 1.03
C LEU A 138 -4.88 -14.26 1.26
N GLU A 139 -4.38 -15.43 1.64
CA GLU A 139 -5.19 -16.52 2.21
C GLU A 139 -5.28 -16.37 3.73
N LYS A 140 -6.27 -17.02 4.35
CA LYS A 140 -6.36 -17.07 5.81
C LYS A 140 -5.08 -17.67 6.40
N GLY A 141 -4.46 -16.94 7.33
CA GLY A 141 -3.23 -17.34 8.00
C GLY A 141 -1.95 -16.82 7.34
N ASP A 142 -2.03 -16.25 6.14
CA ASP A 142 -0.87 -15.59 5.51
C ASP A 142 -0.33 -14.49 6.42
N GLU A 143 1.01 -14.45 6.55
CA GLU A 143 1.73 -13.50 7.38
C GLU A 143 2.29 -12.36 6.53
N VAL A 144 2.08 -11.12 6.98
CA VAL A 144 2.67 -9.92 6.38
C VAL A 144 3.37 -9.10 7.45
N TYR A 145 4.60 -8.68 7.19
CA TYR A 145 5.41 -7.88 8.11
C TYR A 145 6.49 -7.09 7.36
N THR A 146 7.08 -6.12 8.04
CA THR A 146 8.25 -5.38 7.55
C THR A 146 9.52 -5.92 8.19
N LYS A 147 10.62 -5.99 7.44
CA LYS A 147 11.96 -6.28 7.95
C LYS A 147 12.91 -5.18 7.50
N GLY A 148 13.73 -4.69 8.43
CA GLY A 148 14.72 -3.67 8.19
C GLY A 148 16.13 -4.24 8.05
N THR A 149 17.10 -3.38 7.73
CA THR A 149 18.52 -3.73 7.79
C THR A 149 18.94 -3.96 9.24
N GLU A 150 19.31 -5.20 9.60
CA GLU A 150 19.69 -5.58 10.96
C GLU A 150 20.73 -4.61 11.56
N GLY A 151 20.52 -4.21 12.82
CA GLY A 151 21.42 -3.33 13.56
C GLY A 151 21.37 -1.86 13.17
N LYS A 152 20.70 -1.50 12.07
CA LYS A 152 20.47 -0.09 11.69
C LYS A 152 19.32 0.50 12.51
N LYS A 153 19.30 1.82 12.66
CA LYS A 153 18.23 2.54 13.36
C LYS A 153 17.36 3.31 12.38
N LEU A 154 16.05 3.30 12.63
CA LEU A 154 15.10 4.18 11.96
C LEU A 154 15.05 5.53 12.66
N MET A 155 14.63 6.58 11.96
CA MET A 155 14.19 7.75 12.69
C MET A 155 12.87 7.43 13.39
N SER A 156 12.89 7.66 14.69
CA SER A 156 11.73 7.69 15.55
C SER A 156 11.64 9.06 16.22
N SER A 157 10.53 9.76 15.99
CA SER A 157 10.07 10.99 16.62
C SER A 157 11.04 11.77 17.53
N GLU A 158 11.38 13.00 17.11
CA GLU A 158 11.26 14.15 18.03
C GLU A 158 9.79 14.19 18.54
N PRO A 159 9.49 14.71 19.75
CA PRO A 159 8.20 14.54 20.44
C PRO A 159 6.91 14.77 19.64
N ASP A 160 6.97 15.42 18.46
CA ASP A 160 5.83 15.75 17.60
C ASP A 160 5.87 15.18 16.16
N CYS A 161 6.84 14.32 15.79
CA CYS A 161 7.01 13.82 14.41
C CYS A 161 6.80 12.30 14.26
N GLU A 162 5.60 11.86 13.86
CA GLU A 162 5.32 10.45 13.54
C GLU A 162 5.73 10.10 12.09
N VAL A 163 6.86 9.40 11.90
CA VAL A 163 7.51 9.32 10.56
C VAL A 163 7.58 7.93 9.92
N THR A 164 7.80 6.87 10.69
CA THR A 164 7.82 5.47 10.18
C THR A 164 6.52 4.77 10.56
N LYS A 165 5.72 4.42 9.55
CA LYS A 165 4.37 3.88 9.73
C LYS A 165 4.20 2.60 8.92
N LEU A 166 3.42 1.65 9.43
CA LEU A 166 2.84 0.56 8.66
C LEU A 166 1.33 0.59 8.89
N ASN A 167 0.60 0.71 7.79
CA ASN A 167 -0.84 0.63 7.75
C ASN A 167 -1.23 -0.57 6.91
N GLY A 168 -2.26 -1.28 7.33
CA GLY A 168 -2.88 -2.28 6.49
C GLY A 168 -4.38 -2.33 6.70
N CYS A 169 -5.13 -2.60 5.65
CA CYS A 169 -6.56 -2.85 5.73
C CYS A 169 -6.98 -3.93 4.75
N CYS A 170 -7.97 -4.74 5.16
CA CYS A 170 -8.72 -5.58 4.24
C CYS A 170 -9.55 -4.64 3.36
N CYS A 171 -9.25 -4.61 2.06
CA CYS A 171 -10.07 -3.88 1.10
C CYS A 171 -11.36 -4.65 0.84
N GLU A 172 -11.25 -5.99 0.78
CA GLU A 172 -12.40 -6.86 0.62
C GLU A 172 -12.13 -8.26 1.15
N ALA A 173 -12.99 -8.73 2.04
CA ALA A 173 -12.97 -10.09 2.57
C ALA A 173 -13.81 -10.99 1.66
N SER A 174 -13.19 -12.04 1.11
CA SER A 174 -13.93 -13.06 0.36
C SER A 174 -14.68 -13.93 1.37
N ARG A 175 -16.00 -13.72 1.51
CA ARG A 175 -16.88 -14.81 1.91
C ARG A 175 -16.92 -15.74 0.73
N ASN A 176 -16.36 -16.94 0.88
CA ASN A 176 -16.38 -18.06 -0.07
C ASN A 176 -16.59 -17.66 -1.54
N PHE A 177 -15.58 -17.81 -2.39
CA PHE A 177 -15.64 -17.61 -3.86
C PHE A 177 -16.76 -18.40 -4.61
N ASN A 178 -17.65 -19.08 -3.89
CA ASN A 178 -18.82 -19.84 -4.34
C ASN A 178 -20.19 -19.20 -4.00
N GLU A 179 -20.27 -18.04 -3.34
CA GLU A 179 -21.56 -17.34 -3.13
C GLU A 179 -21.74 -16.19 -4.13
N ASP A 180 -22.48 -16.45 -5.22
CA ASP A 180 -23.32 -15.58 -6.11
C ASP A 180 -22.98 -14.09 -6.36
N LYS A 181 -21.82 -13.58 -5.97
CA LYS A 181 -21.32 -12.28 -6.42
C LYS A 181 -20.56 -12.45 -7.75
N PRO A 182 -20.89 -11.67 -8.79
CA PRO A 182 -20.14 -11.74 -10.04
C PRO A 182 -18.66 -11.46 -9.79
N GLN A 183 -17.82 -12.36 -10.32
CA GLN A 183 -16.36 -12.36 -10.20
C GLN A 183 -15.68 -11.05 -10.68
N ASP A 184 -16.45 -10.18 -11.34
CA ASP A 184 -15.98 -8.96 -11.97
C ASP A 184 -15.80 -7.78 -11.00
N GLU A 185 -16.37 -7.81 -9.78
CA GLU A 185 -16.29 -6.65 -8.85
C GLU A 185 -14.95 -6.50 -8.13
N PHE A 186 -14.04 -7.47 -8.20
CA PHE A 186 -12.76 -7.45 -7.48
C PHE A 186 -11.61 -7.17 -8.44
N VAL A 187 -11.03 -5.97 -8.34
CA VAL A 187 -9.93 -5.56 -9.21
C VAL A 187 -8.77 -5.08 -8.36
N ALA A 188 -7.64 -5.78 -8.42
CA ALA A 188 -6.42 -5.35 -7.78
C ALA A 188 -5.19 -5.91 -8.48
N PHE A 189 -4.17 -5.09 -8.64
CA PHE A 189 -2.88 -5.52 -9.15
C PHE A 189 -1.71 -4.88 -8.41
N THR A 190 -0.63 -5.63 -8.32
CA THR A 190 0.70 -5.17 -7.94
C THR A 190 1.68 -5.85 -8.88
N ALA A 191 2.48 -5.06 -9.59
CA ALA A 191 3.53 -5.56 -10.47
C ALA A 191 4.81 -4.75 -10.28
N LEU A 192 5.95 -5.43 -10.42
CA LEU A 192 7.28 -4.84 -10.38
C LEU A 192 7.96 -5.02 -11.73
N THR A 193 8.97 -4.20 -12.02
CA THR A 193 9.80 -4.38 -13.22
C THR A 193 11.15 -4.98 -12.85
N THR A 194 11.59 -5.97 -13.62
CA THR A 194 12.96 -6.51 -13.59
C THR A 194 13.81 -5.98 -14.75
N ASN A 195 13.21 -5.17 -15.62
CA ASN A 195 13.82 -4.69 -16.85
C ASN A 195 14.87 -3.60 -16.58
N LYS A 196 16.13 -3.90 -16.90
CA LYS A 196 17.29 -3.01 -16.73
C LYS A 196 17.65 -2.26 -18.03
N ASN A 197 16.89 -2.46 -19.10
CA ASN A 197 17.14 -1.81 -20.38
C ASN A 197 16.78 -0.31 -20.31
N ALA A 198 17.28 0.43 -21.30
CA ALA A 198 16.87 1.81 -21.47
C ALA A 198 15.36 1.87 -21.77
N LEU A 199 14.69 2.82 -21.14
CA LEU A 199 13.28 3.08 -21.34
C LEU A 199 13.03 3.65 -22.73
N THR A 200 11.83 3.39 -23.26
CA THR A 200 11.36 3.96 -24.53
C THR A 200 10.29 5.01 -24.27
N ASN A 201 9.63 5.49 -25.33
CA ASN A 201 8.42 6.30 -25.22
C ASN A 201 7.15 5.44 -25.03
N ASP A 202 7.30 4.15 -24.78
CA ASP A 202 6.19 3.23 -24.51
C ASP A 202 5.97 3.10 -22.99
N PRO A 203 4.83 2.54 -22.56
CA PRO A 203 4.62 2.22 -21.15
C PRO A 203 5.73 1.33 -20.57
N ILE A 204 6.08 1.57 -19.31
CA ILE A 204 6.97 0.71 -18.54
C ILE A 204 6.28 -0.62 -18.34
N LYS A 205 6.95 -1.70 -18.76
CA LYS A 205 6.49 -3.07 -18.52
C LYS A 205 6.92 -3.53 -17.14
N TYR A 206 5.98 -3.59 -16.21
CA TYR A 206 6.17 -4.27 -14.92
C TYR A 206 5.84 -5.75 -15.14
N ASP A 207 6.88 -6.54 -15.39
CA ASP A 207 6.85 -7.92 -15.85
C ASP A 207 6.73 -8.95 -14.71
N ASN A 208 7.10 -8.58 -13.49
CA ASN A 208 7.00 -9.43 -12.31
C ASN A 208 5.67 -9.18 -11.59
N ILE A 209 4.69 -10.05 -11.81
CA ILE A 209 3.35 -9.93 -11.23
C ILE A 209 3.32 -10.48 -9.81
N VAL A 210 2.99 -9.63 -8.83
CA VAL A 210 2.73 -10.03 -7.43
C VAL A 210 1.26 -10.36 -7.22
N THR A 211 0.36 -9.54 -7.77
CA THR A 211 -1.10 -9.73 -7.69
C THR A 211 -1.72 -9.18 -8.97
N ASN A 212 -2.75 -9.83 -9.50
CA ASN A 212 -3.49 -9.38 -10.68
C ASN A 212 -4.93 -9.95 -10.71
N ILE A 213 -5.67 -9.70 -9.63
CA ILE A 213 -7.08 -10.08 -9.48
C ILE A 213 -7.92 -9.23 -10.45
N GLY A 214 -8.87 -9.86 -11.13
CA GLY A 214 -9.62 -9.27 -12.24
C GLY A 214 -8.83 -9.20 -13.56
N LYS A 215 -7.54 -9.60 -13.57
CA LYS A 215 -6.65 -9.67 -14.75
C LYS A 215 -6.65 -8.38 -15.59
N ALA A 216 -6.84 -7.23 -14.94
CA ALA A 216 -6.99 -5.93 -15.57
C ALA A 216 -5.64 -5.27 -15.94
N TYR A 217 -4.53 -5.73 -15.37
CA TYR A 217 -3.19 -5.29 -15.73
C TYR A 217 -2.51 -6.28 -16.70
N SER A 218 -1.84 -5.77 -17.73
CA SER A 218 -1.09 -6.54 -18.72
C SER A 218 0.41 -6.26 -18.63
N SER A 219 1.19 -7.26 -18.20
CA SER A 219 2.67 -7.16 -18.13
C SER A 219 3.34 -6.99 -19.49
N THR A 220 2.71 -7.46 -20.58
CA THR A 220 3.25 -7.34 -21.93
C THR A 220 3.15 -5.91 -22.47
N SER A 221 2.10 -5.18 -22.09
CA SER A 221 1.85 -3.80 -22.53
C SER A 221 2.26 -2.76 -21.50
N GLY A 222 2.30 -3.09 -20.19
CA GLY A 222 2.50 -2.13 -19.11
C GLY A 222 1.23 -1.34 -18.74
N ILE A 223 0.07 -1.73 -19.28
CA ILE A 223 -1.18 -0.98 -19.17
C ILE A 223 -2.15 -1.70 -18.24
N PHE A 224 -2.77 -0.93 -17.35
CA PHE A 224 -3.97 -1.31 -16.63
C PHE A 224 -5.20 -0.78 -17.38
N ARG A 225 -6.18 -1.64 -17.66
CA ARG A 225 -7.46 -1.26 -18.25
C ARG A 225 -8.59 -1.47 -17.24
N ALA A 226 -9.30 -0.41 -16.87
CA ALA A 226 -10.40 -0.48 -15.92
C ALA A 226 -11.51 -1.41 -16.44
N PRO A 227 -11.81 -2.54 -15.78
CA PRO A 227 -12.86 -3.45 -16.24
C PRO A 227 -14.26 -2.99 -15.80
N ILE A 228 -14.35 -2.11 -14.80
CA ILE A 228 -15.57 -1.58 -14.20
C ILE A 228 -15.42 -0.08 -13.96
N THR A 229 -16.54 0.66 -14.03
CA THR A 229 -16.57 2.07 -13.65
C THR A 229 -16.54 2.23 -12.13
N GLY A 230 -15.62 3.04 -11.60
CA GLY A 230 -15.51 3.26 -10.17
C GLY A 230 -14.38 4.19 -9.75
N ILE A 231 -14.16 4.27 -8.43
CA ILE A 231 -12.98 4.93 -7.86
C ILE A 231 -11.89 3.90 -7.65
N TYR A 232 -10.72 4.16 -8.23
CA TYR A 232 -9.52 3.35 -8.11
C TYR A 232 -8.46 4.08 -7.32
N SER A 233 -7.74 3.37 -6.47
CA SER A 233 -6.49 3.84 -5.90
C SER A 233 -5.34 3.29 -6.74
N ILE A 234 -4.50 4.17 -7.29
CA ILE A 234 -3.38 3.84 -8.16
C ILE A 234 -2.09 4.32 -7.50
N SER A 235 -1.13 3.42 -7.29
CA SER A 235 0.16 3.67 -6.66
C SER A 235 1.30 3.28 -7.58
N PHE A 236 2.36 4.10 -7.64
CA PHE A 236 3.56 3.79 -8.39
C PHE A 236 4.80 4.40 -7.72
N SER A 237 5.94 3.75 -7.92
CA SER A 237 7.23 4.17 -7.40
C SER A 237 8.29 4.25 -8.49
N LEU A 238 9.29 5.10 -8.25
CA LEU A 238 10.40 5.35 -9.16
C LEU A 238 11.71 5.32 -8.38
N MET A 239 12.60 4.42 -8.80
CA MET A 239 14.04 4.47 -8.51
C MET A 239 14.80 4.43 -9.83
N GLY A 240 15.40 5.57 -10.19
CA GLY A 240 16.32 5.68 -11.32
C GLY A 240 17.69 5.06 -11.06
N TYR A 241 18.44 4.86 -12.15
CA TYR A 241 19.88 4.61 -12.04
C TYR A 241 20.59 5.83 -11.43
N HIS A 242 21.59 5.62 -10.58
CA HIS A 242 22.17 6.66 -9.71
C HIS A 242 22.88 7.81 -10.45
N THR A 243 23.18 7.66 -11.75
CA THR A 243 23.74 8.72 -12.59
C THR A 243 22.70 9.46 -13.42
N ASP A 244 21.44 8.99 -13.45
CA ASP A 244 20.41 9.54 -14.29
C ASP A 244 19.54 10.58 -13.57
N VAL A 245 19.02 11.51 -14.37
CA VAL A 245 17.81 12.27 -14.04
C VAL A 245 16.67 11.60 -14.79
N ILE A 246 15.63 11.19 -14.07
CA ILE A 246 14.52 10.45 -14.64
C ILE A 246 13.20 10.92 -14.07
N TRP A 247 12.22 11.00 -14.95
CA TRP A 247 10.81 11.16 -14.64
C TRP A 247 10.05 9.86 -14.91
N ALA A 248 9.03 9.61 -14.11
CA ALA A 248 7.99 8.62 -14.39
C ALA A 248 6.64 9.33 -14.35
N ASN A 249 5.90 9.23 -15.44
CA ASN A 249 4.64 9.92 -15.66
C ASN A 249 3.50 8.92 -15.61
N LEU A 250 2.49 9.20 -14.80
CA LEU A 250 1.23 8.45 -14.82
C LEU A 250 0.32 9.08 -15.89
N TYR A 251 -0.15 8.23 -16.80
CA TYR A 251 -1.07 8.60 -17.87
C TYR A 251 -2.44 7.98 -17.62
N HIS A 252 -3.49 8.74 -17.97
CA HIS A 252 -4.87 8.28 -18.07
C HIS A 252 -5.37 8.63 -19.47
N ASN A 253 -5.71 7.61 -20.28
CA ASN A 253 -6.18 7.76 -21.67
C ASN A 253 -5.31 8.72 -22.51
N GLY A 254 -3.98 8.61 -22.42
CA GLY A 254 -3.03 9.43 -23.18
C GLY A 254 -2.75 10.81 -22.59
N LYS A 255 -3.46 11.22 -21.54
CA LYS A 255 -3.19 12.46 -20.81
C LYS A 255 -2.32 12.19 -19.59
N GLN A 256 -1.18 12.88 -19.50
CA GLN A 256 -0.37 12.87 -18.27
C GLN A 256 -1.15 13.54 -17.13
N ILE A 257 -1.25 12.86 -15.99
CA ILE A 257 -1.96 13.35 -14.80
C ILE A 257 -1.05 13.57 -13.58
N VAL A 258 0.01 12.76 -13.42
CA VAL A 258 0.97 12.86 -12.31
C VAL A 258 2.38 12.61 -12.82
N ARG A 259 3.38 13.21 -12.17
CA ARG A 259 4.80 13.01 -12.47
C ARG A 259 5.60 12.79 -11.20
N LEU A 260 6.44 11.76 -11.22
CA LEU A 260 7.53 11.53 -10.28
C LEU A 260 8.85 12.02 -10.87
N TYR A 261 9.78 12.39 -10.00
CA TYR A 261 11.12 12.87 -10.35
C TYR A 261 12.15 12.27 -9.39
N THR A 262 13.26 11.77 -9.92
CA THR A 262 14.43 11.38 -9.13
C THR A 262 15.71 11.88 -9.80
N ARG A 263 16.69 12.31 -9.01
CA ARG A 263 18.02 12.71 -9.50
C ARG A 263 19.08 12.01 -8.69
N GLY A 264 19.62 10.93 -9.23
CA GLY A 264 20.54 10.07 -8.49
C GLY A 264 21.81 10.79 -8.03
N GLY A 265 22.45 11.59 -8.89
CA GLY A 265 23.58 12.44 -8.50
C GLY A 265 24.72 11.73 -7.73
N ASN A 266 24.92 10.41 -7.96
CA ASN A 266 25.83 9.46 -7.27
C ASN A 266 25.22 8.60 -6.15
N ARG A 267 23.91 8.65 -5.94
CA ARG A 267 23.15 7.79 -5.02
C ARG A 267 21.83 7.37 -5.67
N HIS A 268 21.17 6.36 -5.12
CA HIS A 268 19.81 6.04 -5.53
C HIS A 268 18.82 6.93 -4.78
N GLU A 269 17.78 7.39 -5.45
CA GLU A 269 16.66 8.10 -4.83
C GLU A 269 15.38 7.35 -5.17
N VAL A 270 14.50 7.20 -4.19
CA VAL A 270 13.17 6.61 -4.38
C VAL A 270 12.14 7.68 -4.15
N THR A 271 11.13 7.70 -5.00
CA THR A 271 9.91 8.47 -4.77
C THR A 271 8.71 7.60 -5.14
N SER A 272 7.57 7.87 -4.54
CA SER A 272 6.32 7.18 -4.83
C SER A 272 5.15 8.14 -4.69
N HIS A 273 4.04 7.78 -5.32
CA HIS A 273 2.80 8.51 -5.18
C HIS A 273 1.60 7.59 -5.31
N THR A 274 0.53 7.89 -4.58
CA THR A 274 -0.76 7.21 -4.70
C THR A 274 -1.82 8.25 -5.04
N VAL A 275 -2.61 8.01 -6.08
CA VAL A 275 -3.76 8.86 -6.49
C VAL A 275 -5.05 8.07 -6.46
N PHE A 276 -6.16 8.78 -6.23
CA PHE A 276 -7.50 8.25 -6.42
C PHE A 276 -8.07 8.78 -7.73
N LEU A 277 -8.49 7.90 -8.62
CA LEU A 277 -9.03 8.24 -9.94
C LEU A 277 -10.43 7.65 -10.08
N LYS A 278 -11.37 8.48 -10.54
CA LYS A 278 -12.57 7.96 -11.18
C LYS A 278 -12.17 7.44 -12.55
N LEU A 279 -12.35 6.14 -12.79
CA LEU A 279 -12.14 5.52 -14.09
C LEU A 279 -13.47 4.99 -14.61
N VAL A 280 -13.72 5.19 -15.90
CA VAL A 280 -14.83 4.55 -16.63
C VAL A 280 -14.35 3.22 -17.17
N LYS A 281 -15.24 2.22 -17.24
CA LYS A 281 -14.93 0.93 -17.88
C LYS A 281 -14.30 1.16 -19.27
N GLY A 282 -13.13 0.57 -19.48
CA GLY A 282 -12.34 0.68 -20.71
C GLY A 282 -11.19 1.68 -20.63
N ASP A 283 -11.20 2.59 -19.66
CA ASP A 283 -10.11 3.56 -19.43
C ASP A 283 -8.78 2.85 -19.19
N GLU A 284 -7.72 3.43 -19.73
CA GLU A 284 -6.36 2.93 -19.61
C GLU A 284 -5.52 3.83 -18.71
N VAL A 285 -4.74 3.20 -17.84
CA VAL A 285 -3.78 3.84 -16.96
C VAL A 285 -2.44 3.14 -17.09
N TRP A 286 -1.36 3.91 -17.26
CA TRP A 286 -0.01 3.37 -17.33
C TRP A 286 1.03 4.35 -16.82
N VAL A 287 2.23 3.83 -16.56
CA VAL A 287 3.41 4.63 -16.22
C VAL A 287 4.36 4.63 -17.39
N GLN A 288 4.85 5.82 -17.77
CA GLN A 288 5.85 5.98 -18.82
C GLN A 288 7.06 6.74 -18.28
N GLY A 289 8.24 6.19 -18.54
CA GLY A 289 9.51 6.75 -18.08
C GLY A 289 10.14 7.72 -19.08
N THR A 290 11.31 8.26 -18.73
CA THR A 290 12.09 9.12 -19.62
C THR A 290 12.85 8.27 -20.64
N ALA A 291 12.55 8.41 -21.93
CA ALA A 291 13.22 7.65 -22.97
C ALA A 291 14.75 7.80 -22.91
N GLY A 292 15.46 6.69 -23.14
CA GLY A 292 16.92 6.61 -23.06
C GLY A 292 17.50 6.50 -21.65
N ARG A 293 16.70 6.68 -20.59
CA ARG A 293 17.13 6.54 -19.18
C ARG A 293 16.88 5.14 -18.67
N LYS A 294 17.55 4.76 -17.58
CA LYS A 294 17.42 3.42 -16.96
C LYS A 294 16.81 3.49 -15.57
N LEU A 295 15.95 2.53 -15.27
CA LEU A 295 15.51 2.24 -13.91
C LEU A 295 16.57 1.41 -13.19
N TRP A 296 16.64 1.53 -11.87
CA TRP A 296 17.34 0.56 -11.04
C TRP A 296 16.42 -0.63 -10.73
N ALA A 297 16.50 -1.67 -11.56
CA ALA A 297 15.62 -2.84 -11.52
C ALA A 297 16.34 -4.14 -11.09
N SER A 298 17.48 -4.04 -10.40
CA SER A 298 18.15 -5.22 -9.79
C SER A 298 17.48 -5.67 -8.50
N GLU A 299 16.59 -4.86 -7.95
CA GLU A 299 15.98 -4.97 -6.64
C GLU A 299 14.52 -4.44 -6.74
N PRO A 300 13.61 -4.83 -5.83
CA PRO A 300 12.16 -4.64 -6.01
C PRO A 300 11.67 -3.24 -5.59
N TYR A 301 12.26 -2.18 -6.18
CA TYR A 301 11.94 -0.77 -5.86
C TYR A 301 10.89 -0.14 -6.77
N ASN A 302 10.84 -0.56 -8.04
CA ASN A 302 10.02 0.04 -9.08
C ASN A 302 8.72 -0.77 -9.23
N GLN A 303 7.62 -0.23 -8.71
CA GLN A 303 6.32 -0.88 -8.61
C GLN A 303 5.25 -0.04 -9.32
N PHE A 304 4.26 -0.73 -9.88
CA PHE A 304 2.98 -0.16 -10.29
C PHE A 304 1.85 -1.01 -9.72
N SER A 305 0.86 -0.38 -9.11
CA SER A 305 -0.21 -1.08 -8.39
C SER A 305 -1.50 -0.30 -8.45
N GLY A 306 -2.62 -1.00 -8.31
CA GLY A 306 -3.90 -0.35 -8.16
C GLY A 306 -4.98 -1.30 -7.68
N ALA A 307 -6.04 -0.74 -7.10
CA ALA A 307 -7.21 -1.49 -6.68
C ALA A 307 -8.48 -0.67 -6.88
N LEU A 308 -9.58 -1.34 -7.24
CA LEU A 308 -10.91 -0.77 -7.18
C LEU A 308 -11.27 -0.57 -5.70
N ILE A 309 -11.56 0.67 -5.32
CA ILE A 309 -12.00 1.01 -3.97
C ILE A 309 -13.51 0.88 -3.86
N ARG A 310 -14.22 1.32 -4.90
CA ARG A 310 -15.67 1.25 -4.96
C ARG A 310 -16.16 1.34 -6.41
N SER A 311 -16.99 0.38 -6.82
CA SER A 311 -17.72 0.45 -8.09
C SER A 311 -18.83 1.51 -8.03
N GLY A 312 -19.14 2.10 -9.17
CA GLY A 312 -20.25 3.05 -9.31
C GLY A 312 -19.91 4.26 -10.18
N ASP A 313 -20.95 4.91 -10.69
CA ASP A 313 -20.82 6.13 -11.47
C ASP A 313 -20.87 7.34 -10.52
N PHE A 314 -19.71 7.72 -9.98
CA PHE A 314 -19.59 8.86 -9.08
C PHE A 314 -19.62 10.16 -9.89
N THR A 315 -20.67 10.96 -9.79
CA THR A 315 -20.69 12.30 -10.40
C THR A 315 -19.85 13.27 -9.56
N SER A 316 -19.03 14.08 -10.23
CA SER A 316 -18.25 15.19 -9.62
C SER A 316 -19.12 16.37 -9.25
#